data_AF-A0AAV0WJH6-F1
#
_entry.id   AF-A0AAV0WJH6-F1
#
_cell.length_a   1.000
_cell.length_b   1.000
_cell.length_c   1.000
_cell.angle_alpha   90.00
_cell.angle_beta   90.00
_cell.angle_gamma   90.00
#
_symmetry.space_group_name_H-M   'P 1'
#
loop_
_entity.id
_entity.type
_entity.pdbx_description
1 polymer ?
#
loop_
_entity_poly.entity_id
_entity_poly.type
_entity_poly.pdbx_seq_one_letter_code
_entity_poly.pdbx_strand_id
1 'polypeptide(L)'
;MIDDLDLCILNIPGPIPTYERAQMGSSNIDLTLVTANLDGKIRNWAVSNDTDSDHNTISFELRVSRPTPSEDPKDSFNTRKADWQKFQNNLALNQMPIDGDVHTQAEALTNIIRSAALESIPLKKRRENRVTLSPWWNTDLAHSKRALNLARRNNSPDYATLRNSHLRLIKSAKMTAWRAYSDGINTGIWGRAFNWAKKGPGPRKGPSTLKDKNGHFTSSTEDTINVLLDAFIPNDSTPSILALVPDDGRPVTLATHGEIKEAIWKLKPNKAPGKDGITGGILRKAWPMIFERVTDLFNLCLRTETFPTPWKEARLVIIPKSGKKDRTTAGAYRPISLLPTLGKALESLIINRLATETDVDSVGEQHGYVSNRSTVTAIKAAYEWVDHCPNRHITGAFLDITGAFDHVSWDPLLEAARDLGASGKVRNLLGSYLKGRTASLEINGITRRKEMERGCPQGSRLGPMLWKLAMVGAFCEDPATSKTVAYADDRGRTDPDRNKTTGKESGLTNRVVQEVRAYLLHHKMRGDDPERRQKDPLQHWFRFGSKRRENRRERRSQVPRHHN
;
A
#
# COMPACT_ATOMS: atom_id res chain seq x y z
N MET A 1 8.86 -5.95 40.41
CA MET A 1 9.24 -5.76 38.98
C MET A 1 9.03 -7.01 38.15
N ILE A 2 9.53 -8.19 38.55
CA ILE A 2 9.30 -9.45 37.82
C ILE A 2 7.82 -9.85 37.89
N ASP A 3 7.25 -9.85 39.11
CA ASP A 3 5.83 -10.16 39.33
C ASP A 3 4.88 -9.11 38.70
N ASP A 4 5.26 -7.82 38.76
CA ASP A 4 4.47 -6.73 38.16
C ASP A 4 4.39 -6.79 36.63
N LEU A 5 5.29 -7.55 35.98
CA LEU A 5 5.38 -7.70 34.53
C LEU A 5 4.97 -9.11 34.05
N ASP A 6 4.46 -9.96 34.96
CA ASP A 6 4.06 -11.34 34.68
C ASP A 6 5.18 -12.16 33.99
N LEU A 7 6.40 -12.01 34.53
CA LEU A 7 7.61 -12.68 34.03
C LEU A 7 7.99 -13.85 34.92
N CYS A 8 8.37 -14.97 34.30
CA CYS A 8 8.91 -16.16 34.94
C CYS A 8 10.43 -16.23 34.74
N ILE A 9 11.15 -16.69 35.77
CA ILE A 9 12.60 -16.95 35.70
C ILE A 9 12.82 -18.37 35.20
N LEU A 10 13.55 -18.54 34.10
CA LEU A 10 13.86 -19.85 33.51
C LEU A 10 15.22 -20.43 33.91
N ASN A 11 16.02 -19.71 34.70
CA ASN A 11 17.33 -20.19 35.13
C ASN A 11 17.19 -21.54 35.86
N ILE A 12 17.91 -22.55 35.38
CA ILE A 12 17.96 -23.86 36.03
C ILE A 12 19.27 -23.93 36.82
N PRO A 13 19.25 -24.33 38.11
CA PRO A 13 20.47 -24.56 38.86
C PRO A 13 21.36 -25.59 38.15
N GLY A 14 22.65 -25.28 38.00
CA GLY A 14 23.61 -26.14 37.31
C GLY A 14 25.02 -25.99 37.88
N PRO A 15 25.94 -26.90 37.51
CA PRO A 15 27.30 -26.92 38.05
C PRO A 15 28.18 -25.77 37.53
N ILE A 16 27.79 -25.15 36.42
CA ILE A 16 28.52 -24.04 35.81
C ILE A 16 27.79 -22.73 36.16
N PRO A 17 28.45 -21.77 36.82
CA PRO A 17 27.85 -20.48 37.16
C PRO A 17 27.67 -19.63 35.89
N THR A 18 26.73 -18.69 35.86
CA THR A 18 26.61 -17.77 34.70
C THR A 18 27.72 -16.73 34.65
N TYR A 19 28.37 -16.44 35.77
CA TYR A 19 29.56 -15.59 35.87
C TYR A 19 30.69 -16.29 36.63
N GLU A 20 31.90 -16.25 36.08
CA GLU A 20 33.10 -16.77 36.72
C GLU A 20 34.34 -15.96 36.33
N ARG A 21 35.07 -15.48 37.32
CA ARG A 21 36.33 -14.77 37.10
C ARG A 21 37.40 -15.24 38.06
N ALA A 22 38.56 -15.62 37.50
CA ALA A 22 39.73 -15.98 38.29
C ALA A 22 40.04 -14.89 39.31
N GLN A 23 40.19 -15.28 40.58
CA GLN A 23 40.44 -14.43 41.76
C GLN A 23 39.26 -13.58 42.30
N MET A 24 38.13 -13.48 41.58
CA MET A 24 36.97 -12.67 42.00
C MET A 24 35.72 -13.51 42.37
N GLY A 25 35.80 -14.82 42.21
CA GLY A 25 34.73 -15.77 42.56
C GLY A 25 33.77 -16.08 41.40
N SER A 26 32.71 -16.82 41.72
CA SER A 26 31.65 -17.22 40.79
C SER A 26 30.27 -16.81 41.31
N SER A 27 29.36 -16.44 40.41
CA SER A 27 27.99 -16.05 40.76
C SER A 27 27.00 -16.31 39.61
N ASN A 28 25.70 -16.26 39.91
CA ASN A 28 24.62 -16.43 38.92
C ASN A 28 23.85 -15.12 38.71
N ILE A 29 24.51 -14.13 38.10
CA ILE A 29 23.95 -12.78 37.93
C ILE A 29 23.11 -12.62 36.65
N ASP A 30 23.32 -13.48 35.65
CA ASP A 30 22.58 -13.43 34.40
C ASP A 30 21.26 -14.19 34.50
N LEU A 31 20.14 -13.47 34.34
CA LEU A 31 18.78 -14.01 34.41
C LEU A 31 18.15 -14.16 33.02
N THR A 32 17.45 -15.27 32.81
CA THR A 32 16.59 -15.52 31.65
C THR A 32 15.14 -15.36 32.08
N LEU A 33 14.51 -14.26 31.64
CA LEU A 33 13.12 -13.91 31.96
C LEU A 33 12.22 -14.14 30.76
N VAL A 34 11.02 -14.70 30.97
CA VAL A 34 10.03 -14.93 29.92
C VAL A 34 8.63 -14.61 30.41
N THR A 35 7.73 -14.22 29.52
CA THR A 35 6.30 -14.12 29.84
C THR A 35 5.70 -15.51 30.05
N ALA A 36 4.68 -15.65 30.92
CA ALA A 36 3.98 -16.91 31.18
C ALA A 36 3.58 -17.69 29.90
N ASN A 37 3.21 -17.00 28.82
CA ASN A 37 2.82 -17.61 27.53
C ASN A 37 3.95 -18.35 26.77
N LEU A 38 5.20 -18.12 27.17
CA LEU A 38 6.41 -18.77 26.64
C LEU A 38 6.96 -19.82 27.61
N ASP A 39 6.45 -19.86 28.84
CA ASP A 39 6.78 -20.91 29.78
C ASP A 39 6.32 -22.28 29.24
N GLY A 40 7.13 -23.31 29.43
CA GLY A 40 6.95 -24.65 28.83
C GLY A 40 7.26 -24.77 27.31
N LYS A 41 7.43 -23.66 26.58
CA LYS A 41 7.93 -23.69 25.17
C LYS A 41 9.46 -23.67 25.08
N ILE A 42 10.13 -23.23 26.13
CA ILE A 42 11.58 -23.22 26.21
C ILE A 42 12.07 -24.50 26.89
N ARG A 43 13.08 -25.14 26.31
CA ARG A 43 13.68 -26.40 26.78
C ARG A 43 15.20 -26.32 26.73
N ASN A 44 15.86 -27.30 27.34
CA ASN A 44 17.31 -27.47 27.28
C ASN A 44 18.07 -26.18 27.69
N TRP A 45 17.55 -25.47 28.69
CA TRP A 45 18.27 -24.33 29.24
C TRP A 45 19.54 -24.85 29.92
N ALA A 46 20.69 -24.31 29.52
CA ALA A 46 21.98 -24.74 30.01
C ALA A 46 23.00 -23.60 29.96
N VAL A 47 23.97 -23.68 30.87
CA VAL A 47 25.15 -22.81 30.89
C VAL A 47 26.35 -23.60 30.38
N SER A 48 27.12 -23.03 29.45
CA SER A 48 28.35 -23.61 28.95
C SER A 48 29.52 -22.62 29.03
N ASN A 49 30.70 -23.13 29.39
CA ASN A 49 31.94 -22.36 29.42
C ASN A 49 32.63 -22.39 28.05
N ASP A 50 31.94 -21.85 27.04
CA ASP A 50 32.42 -21.85 25.65
C ASP A 50 33.10 -20.54 25.24
N THR A 51 33.26 -19.59 26.15
CA THR A 51 33.77 -18.23 25.85
C THR A 51 34.89 -17.82 26.80
N ASP A 52 35.76 -16.93 26.36
CA ASP A 52 36.79 -16.30 27.23
C ASP A 52 36.25 -15.05 27.95
N SER A 53 34.93 -14.99 28.12
CA SER A 53 34.24 -13.94 28.87
C SER A 53 34.19 -14.34 30.33
N ASP A 54 34.13 -13.37 31.24
CA ASP A 54 33.77 -13.62 32.63
C ASP A 54 32.29 -14.02 32.80
N HIS A 55 31.50 -13.91 31.72
CA HIS A 55 30.15 -14.47 31.61
C HIS A 55 30.13 -15.75 30.77
N ASN A 56 29.62 -16.85 31.33
CA ASN A 56 29.40 -18.11 30.64
C ASN A 56 28.18 -18.04 29.70
N THR A 57 28.20 -18.87 28.66
CA THR A 57 27.15 -18.84 27.63
C THR A 57 25.87 -19.49 28.14
N ILE A 58 24.77 -18.76 28.12
CA ILE A 58 23.43 -19.30 28.33
C ILE A 58 22.85 -19.74 26.99
N SER A 59 22.37 -20.97 26.91
CA SER A 59 21.72 -21.54 25.74
C SER A 59 20.38 -22.17 26.13
N PHE A 60 19.42 -22.13 25.22
CA PHE A 60 18.11 -22.78 25.37
C PHE A 60 17.43 -22.94 24.01
N GLU A 61 16.50 -23.87 23.92
CA GLU A 61 15.73 -24.15 22.71
C GLU A 61 14.30 -23.61 22.85
N LEU A 62 13.90 -22.72 21.96
CA LEU A 62 12.53 -22.24 21.87
C LEU A 62 11.72 -23.06 20.87
N ARG A 63 10.80 -23.88 21.36
CA ARG A 63 9.80 -24.57 20.52
C ARG A 63 8.64 -23.64 20.21
N VAL A 64 8.71 -23.06 19.02
CA VAL A 64 7.59 -22.35 18.41
C VAL A 64 7.03 -23.19 17.27
N SER A 65 5.76 -23.57 17.37
CA SER A 65 4.96 -23.99 16.24
C SER A 65 4.84 -22.80 15.29
N ARG A 66 5.76 -22.70 14.33
CA ARG A 66 5.52 -21.84 13.18
C ARG A 66 4.48 -22.57 12.35
N PRO A 67 3.29 -21.99 12.10
CA PRO A 67 2.50 -22.48 10.97
C PRO A 67 3.46 -22.52 9.79
N THR A 68 3.58 -23.68 9.14
CA THR A 68 4.23 -23.76 7.85
C THR A 68 3.62 -22.64 7.02
N PRO A 69 4.42 -21.68 6.53
CA PRO A 69 3.89 -20.71 5.58
C PRO A 69 3.15 -21.52 4.53
N SER A 70 1.91 -21.13 4.18
CA SER A 70 1.14 -21.82 3.13
C SER A 70 2.10 -22.26 2.02
N GLU A 71 2.07 -23.54 1.69
CA GLU A 71 2.88 -24.09 0.61
C GLU A 71 2.54 -23.46 -0.74
N ASP A 72 1.43 -22.70 -0.82
CA ASP A 72 1.11 -21.89 -1.98
C ASP A 72 2.31 -21.02 -2.32
N PRO A 73 3.00 -21.34 -3.44
CA PRO A 73 4.06 -20.49 -3.90
C PRO A 73 3.44 -19.11 -4.09
N LYS A 74 4.16 -18.05 -3.73
CA LYS A 74 3.86 -16.77 -4.35
C LYS A 74 4.12 -16.97 -5.83
N ASP A 75 3.08 -17.37 -6.58
CA ASP A 75 3.02 -17.81 -7.98
C ASP A 75 3.45 -16.68 -8.92
N SER A 76 4.65 -16.16 -8.71
CA SER A 76 5.23 -15.14 -9.53
C SER A 76 6.08 -15.85 -10.56
N PHE A 77 5.55 -15.95 -11.76
CA PHE A 77 6.26 -16.44 -12.92
C PHE A 77 7.57 -15.66 -13.15
N ASN A 78 8.65 -16.38 -13.44
CA ASN A 78 9.90 -15.80 -13.87
C ASN A 78 9.91 -15.63 -15.39
N THR A 79 9.25 -14.56 -15.85
CA THR A 79 9.09 -14.25 -17.28
C THR A 79 10.40 -14.08 -18.06
N ARG A 80 11.55 -13.92 -17.37
CA ARG A 80 12.88 -13.88 -18.02
C ARG A 80 13.36 -15.26 -18.48
N LYS A 81 12.84 -16.33 -17.89
CA LYS A 81 13.16 -17.72 -18.21
C LYS A 81 11.97 -18.44 -18.86
N ALA A 82 11.01 -17.68 -19.37
CA ALA A 82 9.82 -18.22 -20.01
C ALA A 82 10.16 -18.82 -21.37
N ASP A 83 9.61 -20.00 -21.65
CA ASP A 83 9.51 -20.53 -23.00
C ASP A 83 8.22 -20.02 -23.65
N TRP A 84 8.34 -18.90 -24.37
CA TRP A 84 7.18 -18.25 -24.99
C TRP A 84 6.61 -19.05 -26.17
N GLN A 85 7.41 -19.88 -26.83
CA GLN A 85 6.93 -20.72 -27.93
C GLN A 85 6.05 -21.84 -27.37
N LYS A 86 6.54 -22.55 -26.34
CA LYS A 86 5.75 -23.56 -25.64
C LYS A 86 4.48 -22.95 -25.05
N PHE A 87 4.58 -21.76 -24.43
CA PHE A 87 3.43 -21.04 -23.90
C PHE A 87 2.35 -20.80 -24.97
N GLN A 88 2.74 -20.27 -26.14
CA GLN A 88 1.81 -19.98 -27.23
C GLN A 88 1.23 -21.25 -27.85
N ASN A 89 2.02 -22.30 -28.03
CA ASN A 89 1.55 -23.59 -28.52
C ASN A 89 0.50 -24.19 -27.57
N ASN A 90 0.76 -24.17 -26.26
CA ASN A 90 -0.18 -24.65 -25.25
C ASN A 90 -1.51 -23.86 -25.26
N LEU A 91 -1.45 -22.55 -25.49
CA LEU A 91 -2.66 -21.73 -25.65
C LEU A 91 -3.43 -22.07 -26.93
N ALA A 92 -2.72 -22.27 -28.05
CA ALA A 92 -3.34 -22.62 -29.33
C ALA A 92 -4.03 -23.99 -29.29
N LEU A 93 -3.50 -24.95 -28.55
CA LEU A 93 -4.11 -26.28 -28.39
C LEU A 93 -5.41 -26.24 -27.57
N ASN A 94 -5.63 -25.21 -26.75
CA ASN A 94 -6.81 -25.05 -25.90
C ASN A 94 -7.89 -24.17 -26.56
N GLN A 95 -8.03 -24.25 -27.89
CA GLN A 95 -9.01 -23.49 -28.68
C GLN A 95 -10.46 -24.02 -28.60
N MET A 96 -10.87 -24.70 -27.53
CA MET A 96 -12.27 -25.15 -27.39
C MET A 96 -13.22 -23.97 -27.11
N PRO A 97 -14.44 -23.91 -27.68
CA PRO A 97 -15.45 -22.94 -27.27
C PRO A 97 -15.64 -23.00 -25.75
N ILE A 98 -15.66 -21.84 -25.11
CA ILE A 98 -16.01 -21.78 -23.70
C ILE A 98 -17.48 -21.41 -23.65
N ASP A 99 -18.33 -22.42 -23.55
CA ASP A 99 -19.76 -22.23 -23.38
C ASP A 99 -20.07 -21.86 -21.92
N GLY A 100 -21.18 -21.14 -21.73
CA GLY A 100 -21.66 -20.72 -20.42
C GLY A 100 -21.75 -19.21 -20.27
N ASP A 101 -22.01 -18.79 -19.05
CA ASP A 101 -22.18 -17.38 -18.70
C ASP A 101 -20.83 -16.63 -18.61
N VAL A 102 -20.92 -15.31 -18.41
CA VAL A 102 -19.75 -14.43 -18.26
C VAL A 102 -18.78 -14.91 -17.18
N HIS A 103 -19.29 -15.47 -16.09
CA HIS A 103 -18.49 -15.93 -14.95
C HIS A 103 -17.66 -17.16 -15.32
N THR A 104 -18.31 -18.17 -15.90
CA THR A 104 -17.72 -19.43 -16.34
C THR A 104 -16.67 -19.17 -17.42
N GLN A 105 -16.99 -18.32 -18.39
CA GLN A 105 -16.08 -17.97 -19.47
C GLN A 105 -14.82 -17.27 -18.98
N ALA A 106 -14.96 -16.33 -18.04
CA ALA A 106 -13.83 -15.63 -17.45
C ALA A 106 -12.94 -16.53 -16.61
N GLU A 107 -13.51 -17.46 -15.85
CA GLU A 107 -12.77 -18.44 -15.06
C GLU A 107 -11.97 -19.38 -15.96
N ALA A 108 -12.62 -19.98 -16.95
CA ALA A 108 -11.97 -20.88 -17.89
C ALA A 108 -10.85 -20.18 -18.68
N LEU A 109 -11.06 -18.95 -19.16
CA LEU A 109 -10.01 -18.16 -19.82
C LEU A 109 -8.81 -17.91 -18.89
N THR A 110 -9.09 -17.55 -17.64
CA THR A 110 -8.04 -17.31 -16.62
C THR A 110 -7.25 -18.60 -16.36
N ASN A 111 -7.94 -19.74 -16.24
CA ASN A 111 -7.34 -21.04 -16.00
C ASN A 111 -6.50 -21.53 -17.19
N ILE A 112 -6.99 -21.39 -18.43
CA ILE A 112 -6.23 -21.75 -19.64
C ILE A 112 -4.90 -20.97 -19.70
N ILE A 113 -4.94 -19.65 -19.46
CA ILE A 113 -3.73 -18.82 -19.46
C ILE A 113 -2.79 -19.22 -18.33
N ARG A 114 -3.32 -19.46 -17.13
CA ARG A 114 -2.52 -19.84 -15.96
C ARG A 114 -1.87 -21.22 -16.14
N SER A 115 -2.61 -22.22 -16.61
CA SER A 115 -2.11 -23.57 -16.86
C SER A 115 -1.02 -23.56 -17.93
N ALA A 116 -1.25 -22.87 -19.06
CA ALA A 116 -0.22 -22.71 -20.08
C ALA A 116 1.04 -22.04 -19.52
N ALA A 117 0.89 -21.03 -18.65
CA ALA A 117 2.01 -20.35 -18.00
C ALA A 117 2.76 -21.25 -17.01
N LEU A 118 2.06 -22.09 -16.23
CA LEU A 118 2.69 -23.05 -15.30
C LEU A 118 3.56 -24.08 -16.02
N GLU A 119 3.12 -24.54 -17.19
CA GLU A 119 3.85 -25.54 -17.97
C GLU A 119 5.05 -24.98 -18.75
N SER A 120 5.08 -23.66 -18.97
CA SER A 120 6.06 -23.01 -19.88
C SER A 120 6.93 -21.95 -19.19
N ILE A 121 6.57 -21.50 -17.99
CA ILE A 121 7.28 -20.43 -17.29
C ILE A 121 7.63 -20.90 -15.87
N PRO A 122 8.92 -21.00 -15.52
CA PRO A 122 9.32 -21.43 -14.19
C PRO A 122 8.89 -20.39 -13.15
N LEU A 123 8.40 -20.86 -12.01
CA LEU A 123 8.09 -20.01 -10.86
C LEU A 123 9.38 -19.40 -10.27
N LYS A 124 9.28 -18.16 -9.76
CA LYS A 124 10.38 -17.56 -9.02
C LYS A 124 10.62 -18.35 -7.74
N LYS A 125 11.79 -18.99 -7.66
CA LYS A 125 12.25 -19.61 -6.42
C LYS A 125 12.26 -18.58 -5.30
N ARG A 126 11.73 -18.96 -4.13
CA ARG A 126 11.90 -18.18 -2.91
C ARG A 126 13.41 -18.01 -2.72
N ARG A 127 13.87 -16.77 -2.47
CA ARG A 127 15.23 -16.60 -1.95
C ARG A 127 15.22 -17.29 -0.59
N GLU A 128 15.78 -18.49 -0.53
CA GLU A 128 16.26 -19.01 0.73
C GLU A 128 17.15 -17.92 1.33
N ASN A 129 16.99 -17.66 2.62
CA ASN A 129 17.99 -16.91 3.36
C ASN A 129 19.24 -17.78 3.33
N ARG A 130 19.99 -17.76 2.22
CA ARG A 130 21.32 -18.31 2.17
C ARG A 130 22.02 -17.62 3.32
N VAL A 131 22.39 -18.36 4.35
CA VAL A 131 23.25 -17.86 5.41
C VAL A 131 24.55 -17.56 4.69
N THR A 132 24.66 -16.34 4.14
CA THR A 132 25.91 -15.89 3.58
C THR A 132 26.84 -15.81 4.76
N LEU A 133 27.85 -16.67 4.77
CA LEU A 133 28.97 -16.51 5.68
C LEU A 133 29.38 -15.04 5.66
N SER A 134 29.66 -14.51 6.85
CA SER A 134 30.05 -13.11 6.97
C SER A 134 31.16 -12.80 5.94
N PRO A 135 31.09 -11.71 5.18
CA PRO A 135 32.03 -11.44 4.07
C PRO A 135 33.51 -11.42 4.46
N TRP A 136 33.79 -11.28 5.76
CA TRP A 136 35.14 -11.26 6.34
C TRP A 136 35.61 -12.63 6.84
N TRP A 137 34.78 -13.67 6.82
CA TRP A 137 35.19 -15.02 7.22
C TRP A 137 35.96 -15.71 6.10
N ASN A 138 37.17 -16.18 6.39
CA ASN A 138 38.05 -16.81 5.41
C ASN A 138 38.70 -18.10 5.98
N THR A 139 39.48 -18.78 5.15
CA THR A 139 40.18 -20.03 5.50
C THR A 139 41.16 -19.85 6.66
N ASP A 140 41.85 -18.71 6.71
CA ASP A 140 42.85 -18.43 7.75
C ASP A 140 42.20 -18.30 9.13
N LEU A 141 41.04 -17.63 9.20
CA LEU A 141 40.23 -17.56 10.41
C LEU A 141 39.70 -18.93 10.83
N ALA A 142 39.30 -19.76 9.87
CA ALA A 142 38.85 -21.12 10.16
C ALA A 142 39.97 -21.98 10.74
N HIS A 143 41.18 -21.90 10.18
CA HIS A 143 42.37 -22.61 10.69
C HIS A 143 42.79 -22.10 12.06
N SER A 144 42.86 -20.78 12.23
CA SER A 144 43.19 -20.14 13.50
C SER A 144 42.18 -20.50 14.60
N LYS A 145 40.87 -20.57 14.28
CA LYS A 145 39.84 -20.98 15.24
C LYS A 145 39.97 -22.46 15.63
N ARG A 146 40.31 -23.35 14.70
CA ARG A 146 40.57 -24.78 15.01
C ARG A 146 41.76 -24.94 15.94
N ALA A 147 42.87 -24.25 15.66
CA ALA A 147 44.07 -24.27 16.52
C ALA A 147 43.76 -23.75 17.92
N LEU A 148 42.99 -22.66 18.02
CA LEU A 148 42.55 -22.10 19.30
C LEU A 148 41.67 -23.06 20.10
N ASN A 149 40.72 -23.74 19.44
CA ASN A 149 39.87 -24.73 20.09
C ASN A 149 40.68 -25.95 20.59
N LEU A 150 41.71 -26.38 19.84
CA LEU A 150 42.60 -27.47 20.25
C LEU A 150 43.46 -27.07 21.46
N ALA A 151 44.06 -25.88 21.41
CA ALA A 151 44.83 -25.32 22.52
C ALA A 151 43.98 -25.17 23.80
N ARG A 152 42.70 -24.76 23.66
CA ARG A 152 41.75 -24.68 24.77
C ARG A 152 41.46 -26.05 25.39
N ARG A 153 41.15 -27.05 24.57
CA ARG A 153 40.85 -28.42 25.03
C ARG A 153 42.02 -29.06 25.77
N ASN A 154 43.24 -28.73 25.35
CA ASN A 154 44.46 -29.28 25.92
C ASN A 154 45.05 -28.39 27.03
N ASN A 155 44.35 -27.34 27.46
CA ASN A 155 44.80 -26.35 28.45
C ASN A 155 46.23 -25.83 28.20
N SER A 156 46.54 -25.56 26.92
CA SER A 156 47.88 -25.21 26.46
C SER A 156 48.30 -23.82 26.97
N PRO A 157 49.56 -23.64 27.41
CA PRO A 157 50.08 -22.33 27.81
C PRO A 157 50.09 -21.33 26.63
N ASP A 158 50.10 -21.82 25.39
CA ASP A 158 50.10 -20.99 24.18
C ASP A 158 48.72 -20.43 23.81
N TYR A 159 47.67 -20.81 24.57
CA TYR A 159 46.30 -20.39 24.29
C TYR A 159 46.16 -18.87 24.20
N ALA A 160 46.76 -18.13 25.14
CA ALA A 160 46.69 -16.67 25.17
C ALA A 160 47.32 -16.04 23.90
N THR A 161 48.44 -16.59 23.44
CA THR A 161 49.15 -16.15 22.23
C THR A 161 48.32 -16.42 20.98
N LEU A 162 47.77 -17.63 20.86
CA LEU A 162 46.91 -18.03 19.75
C LEU A 162 45.62 -17.21 19.70
N ARG A 163 45.03 -16.90 20.86
CA ARG A 163 43.86 -16.02 21.00
C ARG A 163 44.14 -14.61 20.51
N ASN A 164 45.24 -14.01 20.94
CA ASN A 164 45.61 -12.66 20.50
C ASN A 164 45.88 -12.61 19.00
N SER A 165 46.52 -13.64 18.44
CA SER A 165 46.71 -13.80 16.99
C SER A 165 45.38 -13.91 16.25
N HIS A 166 44.45 -14.75 16.74
CA HIS A 166 43.12 -14.91 16.17
C HIS A 166 42.31 -13.60 16.16
N LEU A 167 42.34 -12.84 17.26
CA LEU A 167 41.67 -11.55 17.36
C LEU A 167 42.24 -10.51 16.38
N ARG A 168 43.57 -10.49 16.18
CA ARG A 168 44.22 -9.65 15.16
C ARG A 168 43.80 -10.04 13.75
N LEU A 169 43.72 -11.35 13.46
CA LEU A 169 43.23 -11.86 12.18
C LEU A 169 41.77 -11.45 11.95
N ILE A 170 40.90 -11.52 12.96
CA ILE A 170 39.50 -11.06 12.85
C ILE A 170 39.47 -9.57 12.48
N LYS A 171 40.25 -8.74 13.19
CA LYS A 171 40.29 -7.29 12.94
C LYS A 171 40.79 -7.00 11.52
N SER A 172 41.84 -7.68 11.09
CA SER A 172 42.40 -7.56 9.74
C SER A 172 41.40 -7.97 8.67
N ALA A 173 40.79 -9.16 8.79
CA ALA A 173 39.83 -9.67 7.82
C ALA A 173 38.56 -8.81 7.72
N LYS A 174 38.05 -8.31 8.87
CA LYS A 174 36.94 -7.34 8.88
C LYS A 174 37.30 -6.05 8.16
N MET A 175 38.50 -5.52 8.39
CA MET A 175 38.97 -4.29 7.76
C MET A 175 39.18 -4.48 6.25
N THR A 176 39.76 -5.60 5.82
CA THR A 176 39.92 -5.93 4.38
C THR A 176 38.58 -6.08 3.69
N ALA A 177 37.63 -6.80 4.29
CA ALA A 177 36.28 -6.94 3.74
C ALA A 177 35.54 -5.60 3.67
N TRP A 178 35.72 -4.73 4.68
CA TRP A 178 35.16 -3.38 4.67
C TRP A 178 35.75 -2.53 3.54
N ARG A 179 37.08 -2.55 3.35
CA ARG A 179 37.76 -1.84 2.25
C ARG A 179 37.27 -2.32 0.89
N ALA A 180 37.23 -3.63 0.65
CA ALA A 180 36.69 -4.19 -0.59
C ALA A 180 35.21 -3.83 -0.81
N TYR A 181 34.42 -3.77 0.26
CA TYR A 181 33.04 -3.29 0.20
C TYR A 181 33.00 -1.81 -0.19
N SER A 182 33.77 -0.94 0.49
CA SER A 182 33.81 0.51 0.27
C SER A 182 34.34 0.90 -1.11
N ASP A 183 35.31 0.17 -1.64
CA ASP A 183 35.82 0.43 -2.99
C ASP A 183 34.74 0.17 -4.04
N GLY A 184 33.93 -0.88 -3.82
CA GLY A 184 32.78 -1.20 -4.66
C GLY A 184 31.50 -0.42 -4.32
N ILE A 185 31.54 0.55 -3.41
CA ILE A 185 30.42 1.48 -3.13
C ILE A 185 30.37 2.59 -4.18
N ASN A 186 31.53 3.03 -4.67
CA ASN A 186 31.70 4.15 -5.60
C ASN A 186 31.65 3.75 -7.08
N THR A 187 31.33 2.48 -7.39
CA THR A 187 31.15 2.02 -8.76
C THR A 187 29.80 2.53 -9.32
N GLY A 188 29.81 3.80 -9.72
CA GLY A 188 28.71 4.50 -10.39
C GLY A 188 27.88 5.42 -9.50
N ILE A 189 27.35 6.49 -10.10
CA ILE A 189 26.53 7.55 -9.47
C ILE A 189 25.28 6.97 -8.76
N TRP A 190 24.79 5.81 -9.23
CA TRP A 190 23.62 5.11 -8.70
C TRP A 190 23.97 3.78 -8.01
N GLY A 191 25.21 3.65 -7.53
CA GLY A 191 25.77 2.43 -6.95
C GLY A 191 25.18 2.01 -5.60
N ARG A 192 25.92 1.16 -4.87
CA ARG A 192 25.47 0.60 -3.59
C ARG A 192 25.34 1.67 -2.49
N ALA A 193 26.20 2.68 -2.46
CA ALA A 193 26.09 3.83 -1.53
C ALA A 193 24.77 4.54 -1.68
N PHE A 194 24.47 4.97 -2.90
CA PHE A 194 23.27 5.73 -3.21
C PHE A 194 22.02 4.94 -2.84
N ASN A 195 22.00 3.64 -3.16
CA ASN A 195 20.88 2.77 -2.81
C ASN A 195 20.73 2.56 -1.30
N TRP A 196 21.82 2.41 -0.55
CA TRP A 196 21.79 2.26 0.90
C TRP A 196 21.37 3.57 1.60
N ALA A 197 21.97 4.70 1.24
CA ALA A 197 21.63 6.02 1.76
C ALA A 197 20.18 6.42 1.45
N LYS A 198 19.69 6.10 0.25
CA LYS A 198 18.30 6.37 -0.15
C LYS A 198 17.28 5.47 0.54
N LYS A 199 17.61 4.19 0.78
CA LYS A 199 16.63 3.18 1.26
C LYS A 199 16.69 2.95 2.77
N GLY A 200 17.78 3.32 3.44
CA GLY A 200 18.00 3.04 4.86
C GLY A 200 18.07 1.54 5.18
N PRO A 201 18.14 1.15 6.48
CA PRO A 201 17.96 -0.24 6.90
C PRO A 201 16.58 -0.72 6.42
N GLY A 202 16.57 -1.85 5.69
CA GLY A 202 15.37 -2.35 5.04
C GLY A 202 14.20 -2.50 6.02
N PRO A 203 12.96 -2.15 5.62
CA PRO A 203 11.82 -2.23 6.51
C PRO A 203 11.59 -3.67 7.00
N ARG A 204 11.31 -3.83 8.30
CA ARG A 204 10.80 -5.09 8.86
C ARG A 204 9.57 -5.54 8.05
N LYS A 205 9.52 -6.84 7.71
CA LYS A 205 8.42 -7.47 6.96
C LYS A 205 7.20 -7.61 7.87
N GLY A 206 6.09 -6.94 7.53
CA GLY A 206 4.77 -7.07 8.17
C GLY A 206 4.71 -6.66 9.65
N PRO A 207 3.53 -6.25 10.17
CA PRO A 207 3.32 -6.21 11.62
C PRO A 207 3.24 -7.64 12.17
N SER A 208 3.83 -7.86 13.35
CA SER A 208 3.62 -9.08 14.14
C SER A 208 2.42 -8.95 15.08
N THR A 209 2.21 -7.74 15.62
CA THR A 209 1.10 -7.38 16.51
C THR A 209 0.70 -5.93 16.22
N LEU A 210 -0.58 -5.59 16.45
CA LEU A 210 -1.14 -4.25 16.30
C LEU A 210 -2.04 -3.94 17.49
N LYS A 211 -2.30 -2.67 17.74
CA LYS A 211 -3.32 -2.20 18.65
C LYS A 211 -4.67 -2.25 17.95
N ASP A 212 -5.66 -2.82 18.62
CA ASP A 212 -7.06 -2.76 18.23
C ASP A 212 -7.64 -1.35 18.51
N LYS A 213 -8.95 -1.19 18.27
CA LYS A 213 -9.68 0.05 18.54
C LYS A 213 -9.68 0.46 20.02
N ASN A 214 -9.55 -0.50 20.93
CA ASN A 214 -9.52 -0.28 22.38
C ASN A 214 -8.10 0.00 22.91
N GLY A 215 -7.08 -0.02 22.02
CA GLY A 215 -5.68 0.18 22.38
C GLY A 215 -4.95 -1.07 22.85
N HIS A 216 -5.60 -2.23 22.87
CA HIS A 216 -5.02 -3.51 23.27
C HIS A 216 -4.23 -4.14 22.12
N PHE A 217 -3.12 -4.79 22.44
CA PHE A 217 -2.34 -5.52 21.42
C PHE A 217 -3.03 -6.82 21.03
N THR A 218 -3.03 -7.12 19.73
CA THR A 218 -3.47 -8.39 19.19
C THR A 218 -2.59 -9.53 19.71
N SER A 219 -3.23 -10.64 20.08
CA SER A 219 -2.57 -11.83 20.64
C SER A 219 -2.21 -12.86 19.58
N SER A 220 -2.86 -12.83 18.41
CA SER A 220 -2.58 -13.74 17.29
C SER A 220 -2.33 -13.00 15.96
N THR A 221 -1.72 -13.73 15.01
CA THR A 221 -1.57 -13.23 13.63
C THR A 221 -2.95 -13.07 12.95
N GLU A 222 -3.90 -13.95 13.29
CA GLU A 222 -5.27 -13.86 12.79
C GLU A 222 -5.95 -12.57 13.26
N ASP A 223 -5.89 -12.25 14.55
CA ASP A 223 -6.47 -11.01 15.08
C ASP A 223 -5.82 -9.78 14.45
N THR A 224 -4.51 -9.85 14.20
CA THR A 224 -3.76 -8.80 13.50
C THR A 224 -4.26 -8.61 12.07
N ILE A 225 -4.55 -9.70 11.36
CA ILE A 225 -5.13 -9.65 10.01
C ILE A 225 -6.54 -9.05 10.07
N ASN A 226 -7.38 -9.46 11.03
CA ASN A 226 -8.74 -8.97 11.18
C ASN A 226 -8.76 -7.47 11.49
N VAL A 227 -7.94 -6.99 12.43
CA VAL A 227 -7.78 -5.55 12.73
C VAL A 227 -7.37 -4.75 11.49
N LEU A 228 -6.50 -5.29 10.63
CA LEU A 228 -6.12 -4.64 9.37
C LEU A 228 -7.27 -4.64 8.36
N LEU A 229 -7.96 -5.77 8.20
CA LEU A 229 -9.10 -5.88 7.28
C LEU A 229 -10.24 -4.96 7.70
N ASP A 230 -10.54 -4.85 8.98
CA ASP A 230 -11.57 -3.94 9.50
C ASP A 230 -11.19 -2.47 9.34
N ALA A 231 -9.92 -2.14 9.49
CA ALA A 231 -9.45 -0.77 9.29
C ALA A 231 -9.44 -0.34 7.82
N PHE A 232 -9.17 -1.25 6.88
CA PHE A 232 -9.04 -0.95 5.45
C PHE A 232 -10.31 -1.24 4.63
N ILE A 233 -11.20 -2.06 5.15
CA ILE A 233 -12.47 -2.43 4.52
C ILE A 233 -13.55 -2.22 5.58
N PRO A 234 -13.99 -0.97 5.79
CA PRO A 234 -15.07 -0.68 6.72
C PRO A 234 -16.37 -1.33 6.22
N ASN A 235 -17.16 -1.86 7.14
CA ASN A 235 -18.50 -2.37 6.82
C ASN A 235 -19.43 -1.18 6.56
N ASP A 236 -20.47 -1.41 5.76
CA ASP A 236 -21.59 -0.49 5.60
C ASP A 236 -22.70 -0.85 6.58
N SER A 237 -23.20 0.12 7.34
CA SER A 237 -24.38 -0.08 8.19
C SER A 237 -25.67 -0.17 7.38
N THR A 238 -25.65 0.27 6.12
CA THR A 238 -26.78 0.18 5.18
C THR A 238 -26.36 -0.60 3.94
N PRO A 239 -27.01 -1.75 3.63
CA PRO A 239 -26.73 -2.48 2.40
C PRO A 239 -26.98 -1.58 1.17
N SER A 240 -26.01 -1.50 0.28
CA SER A 240 -26.14 -0.78 -1.00
C SER A 240 -27.24 -1.44 -1.83
N ILE A 241 -28.27 -0.69 -2.21
CA ILE A 241 -29.39 -1.21 -3.01
C ILE A 241 -29.04 -1.02 -4.49
N LEU A 242 -27.91 -1.58 -4.95
CA LEU A 242 -27.46 -1.53 -6.35
C LEU A 242 -28.49 -2.19 -7.28
N ALA A 243 -29.61 -1.51 -7.50
CA ALA A 243 -30.74 -1.97 -8.25
C ALA A 243 -30.41 -1.83 -9.73
N LEU A 244 -30.72 -2.87 -10.49
CA LEU A 244 -30.61 -2.83 -11.94
C LEU A 244 -31.51 -1.72 -12.46
N VAL A 245 -30.93 -0.82 -13.24
CA VAL A 245 -31.67 0.22 -13.93
C VAL A 245 -32.32 -0.42 -15.16
N PRO A 246 -33.61 -0.11 -15.44
CA PRO A 246 -34.26 -0.55 -16.66
C PRO A 246 -33.50 -0.08 -17.91
N ASP A 247 -33.63 -0.84 -19.00
CA ASP A 247 -33.02 -0.47 -20.28
C ASP A 247 -33.54 0.89 -20.75
N ASP A 248 -32.62 1.81 -21.05
CA ASP A 248 -32.92 3.15 -21.56
C ASP A 248 -33.03 3.19 -23.09
N GLY A 249 -32.96 2.02 -23.73
CA GLY A 249 -33.08 1.85 -25.18
C GLY A 249 -31.83 2.26 -25.96
N ARG A 250 -30.75 2.65 -25.28
CA ARG A 250 -29.49 3.01 -25.95
C ARG A 250 -28.75 1.75 -26.42
N PRO A 251 -28.19 1.75 -27.65
CA PRO A 251 -27.47 0.59 -28.17
C PRO A 251 -26.19 0.32 -27.38
N VAL A 252 -25.84 -0.95 -27.20
CA VAL A 252 -24.56 -1.35 -26.59
C VAL A 252 -23.41 -1.01 -27.55
N THR A 253 -22.49 -0.16 -27.11
CA THR A 253 -21.26 0.09 -27.87
C THR A 253 -20.23 -1.01 -27.61
N LEU A 254 -20.19 -2.01 -28.50
CA LEU A 254 -19.24 -3.12 -28.45
C LEU A 254 -17.78 -2.62 -28.61
N ALA A 255 -16.86 -3.33 -27.97
CA ALA A 255 -15.43 -3.05 -28.05
C ALA A 255 -14.80 -3.80 -29.23
N THR A 256 -13.85 -3.14 -29.89
CA THR A 256 -13.06 -3.74 -30.98
C THR A 256 -11.81 -4.45 -30.44
N HIS A 257 -11.21 -5.34 -31.25
CA HIS A 257 -9.89 -5.92 -30.96
C HIS A 257 -8.84 -4.85 -30.62
N GLY A 258 -8.86 -3.73 -31.35
CA GLY A 258 -7.93 -2.61 -31.14
C GLY A 258 -8.11 -1.98 -29.77
N GLU A 259 -9.34 -1.67 -29.39
CA GLU A 259 -9.66 -1.04 -28.11
C GLU A 259 -9.22 -1.92 -26.91
N ILE A 260 -9.49 -3.23 -27.00
CA ILE A 260 -9.13 -4.19 -25.96
C ILE A 260 -7.60 -4.36 -25.88
N LYS A 261 -6.94 -4.42 -27.04
CA LYS A 261 -5.47 -4.45 -27.11
C LYS A 261 -4.86 -3.21 -26.45
N GLU A 262 -5.39 -2.02 -26.72
CA GLU A 262 -4.94 -0.79 -26.06
C GLU A 262 -5.13 -0.83 -24.55
N ALA A 263 -6.26 -1.33 -24.07
CA ALA A 263 -6.52 -1.51 -22.65
C ALA A 263 -5.44 -2.39 -21.99
N ILE A 264 -5.05 -3.51 -22.63
CA ILE A 264 -3.98 -4.40 -22.17
C ILE A 264 -2.60 -3.73 -22.26
N TRP A 265 -2.32 -2.98 -23.32
CA TRP A 265 -1.02 -2.31 -23.52
C TRP A 265 -0.81 -1.10 -22.59
N LYS A 266 -1.88 -0.48 -22.10
CA LYS A 266 -1.83 0.55 -21.04
C LYS A 266 -1.41 -0.06 -19.68
N LEU A 267 -1.58 -1.37 -19.47
CA LEU A 267 -1.12 -2.05 -18.26
C LEU A 267 0.40 -2.23 -18.28
N LYS A 268 1.07 -1.83 -17.20
CA LYS A 268 2.53 -2.01 -17.08
C LYS A 268 2.87 -3.51 -17.02
N PRO A 269 3.80 -4.02 -17.87
CA PRO A 269 3.98 -5.46 -18.07
C PRO A 269 4.50 -6.20 -16.84
N ASN A 270 5.34 -5.55 -16.02
CA ASN A 270 6.02 -6.16 -14.88
C ASN A 270 5.42 -5.76 -13.52
N LYS A 271 4.16 -5.28 -13.50
CA LYS A 271 3.48 -5.01 -12.24
C LYS A 271 3.02 -6.31 -11.57
N ALA A 272 2.91 -6.26 -10.24
CA ALA A 272 2.47 -7.40 -9.46
C ALA A 272 1.05 -7.83 -9.89
N PRO A 273 0.85 -9.13 -10.18
CA PRO A 273 -0.45 -9.66 -10.60
C PRO A 273 -1.39 -9.85 -9.40
N GLY A 274 -2.64 -10.19 -9.69
CA GLY A 274 -3.61 -10.65 -8.70
C GLY A 274 -3.27 -12.04 -8.16
N LYS A 275 -4.27 -12.76 -7.68
CA LYS A 275 -4.14 -14.13 -7.17
C LYS A 275 -3.87 -15.15 -8.30
N ASP A 276 -4.27 -14.82 -9.52
CA ASP A 276 -4.05 -15.61 -10.75
C ASP A 276 -2.58 -15.72 -11.18
N GLY A 277 -1.69 -14.86 -10.67
CA GLY A 277 -0.28 -14.79 -11.09
C GLY A 277 -0.05 -14.19 -12.48
N ILE A 278 -1.11 -13.89 -13.24
CA ILE A 278 -1.03 -13.45 -14.64
C ILE A 278 -0.66 -11.97 -14.69
N THR A 279 0.48 -11.65 -15.30
CA THR A 279 0.97 -10.27 -15.44
C THR A 279 0.56 -9.66 -16.78
N GLY A 280 0.60 -8.33 -16.90
CA GLY A 280 0.38 -7.65 -18.18
C GLY A 280 1.37 -8.10 -19.27
N GLY A 281 2.59 -8.48 -18.90
CA GLY A 281 3.57 -9.06 -19.83
C GLY A 281 3.14 -10.42 -20.37
N ILE A 282 2.57 -11.29 -19.52
CA ILE A 282 2.03 -12.59 -19.93
C ILE A 282 0.84 -12.38 -20.88
N LEU A 283 -0.09 -11.48 -20.56
CA LEU A 283 -1.22 -11.18 -21.45
C LEU A 283 -0.79 -10.69 -22.84
N ARG A 284 0.23 -9.82 -22.92
CA ARG A 284 0.77 -9.36 -24.21
C ARG A 284 1.35 -10.50 -25.05
N LYS A 285 1.95 -11.50 -24.40
CA LYS A 285 2.50 -12.70 -25.07
C LYS A 285 1.42 -13.70 -25.45
N ALA A 286 0.35 -13.77 -24.67
CA ALA A 286 -0.84 -14.59 -24.96
C ALA A 286 -1.71 -14.00 -26.07
N TRP A 287 -1.73 -12.66 -26.20
CA TRP A 287 -2.65 -11.92 -27.08
C TRP A 287 -2.83 -12.50 -28.49
N PRO A 288 -1.77 -12.88 -29.24
CA PRO A 288 -1.95 -13.45 -30.59
C PRO A 288 -2.83 -14.71 -30.62
N MET A 289 -2.90 -15.46 -29.52
CA MET A 289 -3.65 -16.72 -29.42
C MET A 289 -5.04 -16.56 -28.79
N ILE A 290 -5.29 -15.44 -28.08
CA ILE A 290 -6.51 -15.28 -27.26
C ILE A 290 -7.36 -14.06 -27.62
N PHE A 291 -6.94 -13.24 -28.60
CA PHE A 291 -7.58 -11.95 -28.85
C PHE A 291 -9.07 -12.05 -29.18
N GLU A 292 -9.49 -13.04 -29.97
CA GLU A 292 -10.91 -13.26 -30.31
C GLU A 292 -11.71 -13.59 -29.05
N ARG A 293 -11.24 -14.58 -28.27
CA ARG A 293 -11.88 -15.01 -27.01
C ARG A 293 -12.03 -13.90 -25.99
N VAL A 294 -10.96 -13.14 -25.78
CA VAL A 294 -11.00 -12.00 -24.85
C VAL A 294 -12.04 -10.98 -25.34
N THR A 295 -12.14 -10.79 -26.65
CA THR A 295 -13.06 -9.83 -27.24
C THR A 295 -14.51 -10.26 -27.15
N ASP A 296 -14.79 -11.51 -27.48
CA ASP A 296 -16.13 -12.08 -27.36
C ASP A 296 -16.62 -12.04 -25.92
N LEU A 297 -15.74 -12.41 -24.97
CA LEU A 297 -16.04 -12.35 -23.55
C LEU A 297 -16.27 -10.91 -23.06
N PHE A 298 -15.42 -9.96 -23.45
CA PHE A 298 -15.58 -8.56 -23.05
C PHE A 298 -16.86 -7.96 -23.65
N ASN A 299 -17.18 -8.28 -24.90
CA ASN A 299 -18.42 -7.88 -25.53
C ASN A 299 -19.64 -8.57 -24.90
N LEU A 300 -19.51 -9.81 -24.44
CA LEU A 300 -20.53 -10.48 -23.65
C LEU A 300 -20.76 -9.75 -22.32
N CYS A 301 -19.70 -9.35 -21.62
CA CYS A 301 -19.79 -8.53 -20.40
C CYS A 301 -20.55 -7.21 -20.66
N LEU A 302 -20.25 -6.54 -21.77
CA LEU A 302 -20.93 -5.29 -22.16
C LEU A 302 -22.42 -5.50 -22.47
N ARG A 303 -22.77 -6.59 -23.18
CA ARG A 303 -24.18 -6.90 -23.54
C ARG A 303 -25.02 -7.34 -22.34
N THR A 304 -24.43 -8.13 -21.45
CA THR A 304 -25.09 -8.70 -20.26
C THR A 304 -24.94 -7.83 -19.02
N GLU A 305 -24.26 -6.69 -19.16
CA GLU A 305 -24.04 -5.71 -18.08
C GLU A 305 -23.39 -6.36 -16.84
N THR A 306 -22.57 -7.39 -17.07
CA THR A 306 -22.03 -8.28 -16.04
C THR A 306 -20.51 -8.20 -15.96
N PHE A 307 -19.98 -7.89 -14.77
CA PHE A 307 -18.55 -7.99 -14.49
C PHE A 307 -18.21 -9.36 -13.91
N PRO A 308 -17.21 -10.09 -14.45
CA PRO A 308 -16.93 -11.45 -14.00
C PRO A 308 -16.47 -11.56 -12.55
N THR A 309 -17.13 -12.44 -11.79
CA THR A 309 -16.80 -12.77 -10.39
C THR A 309 -15.35 -13.20 -10.15
N PRO A 310 -14.71 -14.04 -11.00
CA PRO A 310 -13.30 -14.39 -10.81
C PRO A 310 -12.35 -13.18 -10.81
N TRP A 311 -12.77 -12.06 -11.40
CA TRP A 311 -11.99 -10.84 -11.49
C TRP A 311 -12.30 -9.83 -10.37
N LYS A 312 -13.19 -10.17 -9.42
CA LYS A 312 -13.59 -9.33 -8.29
C LYS A 312 -12.75 -9.54 -7.02
N GLU A 313 -12.05 -10.67 -6.89
CA GLU A 313 -11.21 -10.96 -5.71
C GLU A 313 -9.92 -10.11 -5.73
N ALA A 314 -9.73 -9.30 -4.68
CA ALA A 314 -8.52 -8.52 -4.46
C ALA A 314 -7.56 -9.23 -3.49
N ARG A 315 -6.29 -9.37 -3.85
CA ARG A 315 -5.25 -9.78 -2.90
C ARG A 315 -4.60 -8.55 -2.28
N LEU A 316 -4.82 -8.33 -0.99
CA LEU A 316 -4.26 -7.20 -0.25
C LEU A 316 -2.79 -7.44 0.09
N VAL A 317 -1.98 -6.41 -0.15
CA VAL A 317 -0.59 -6.33 0.30
C VAL A 317 -0.41 -5.04 1.07
N ILE A 318 0.03 -5.14 2.32
CA ILE A 318 0.27 -3.98 3.17
C ILE A 318 1.69 -3.44 2.99
N ILE A 319 1.80 -2.12 2.85
CA ILE A 319 3.08 -1.41 2.76
C ILE A 319 3.18 -0.41 3.91
N PRO A 320 4.25 -0.42 4.72
CA PRO A 320 4.46 0.59 5.76
C PRO A 320 4.55 2.00 5.17
N LYS A 321 3.86 2.98 5.79
CA LYS A 321 4.00 4.39 5.45
C LYS A 321 5.40 4.89 5.82
N SER A 322 6.02 5.63 4.91
CA SER A 322 7.27 6.34 5.17
C SER A 322 7.09 7.36 6.31
N GLY A 323 8.10 7.49 7.17
CA GLY A 323 8.09 8.48 8.27
C GLY A 323 7.29 8.08 9.52
N LYS A 324 6.49 7.01 9.48
CA LYS A 324 5.82 6.47 10.68
C LYS A 324 6.78 5.53 11.41
N LYS A 325 7.39 6.03 12.50
CA LYS A 325 8.26 5.25 13.40
C LYS A 325 7.45 4.24 14.20
N ASP A 326 6.32 4.69 14.76
CA ASP A 326 5.35 3.80 15.38
C ASP A 326 4.54 3.07 14.29
N ARG A 327 4.56 1.73 14.36
CA ARG A 327 3.87 0.82 13.45
C ARG A 327 2.91 -0.11 14.18
N THR A 328 2.50 0.28 15.39
CA THR A 328 1.55 -0.49 16.19
C THR A 328 0.10 -0.26 15.78
N THR A 329 -0.19 0.63 14.83
CA THR A 329 -1.56 0.92 14.38
C THR A 329 -1.75 0.60 12.90
N ALA A 330 -2.96 0.18 12.52
CA ALA A 330 -3.31 -0.09 11.12
C ALA A 330 -3.06 1.13 10.20
N GLY A 331 -3.31 2.35 10.71
CA GLY A 331 -3.09 3.60 10.00
C GLY A 331 -1.62 3.87 9.60
N ALA A 332 -0.66 3.13 10.17
CA ALA A 332 0.75 3.18 9.80
C ALA A 332 1.07 2.42 8.50
N TYR A 333 0.10 1.68 7.95
CA TYR A 333 0.23 0.89 6.73
C TYR A 333 -0.70 1.44 5.63
N ARG A 334 -0.36 1.13 4.38
CA ARG A 334 -1.21 1.35 3.20
C ARG A 334 -1.59 0.00 2.62
N PRO A 335 -2.89 -0.30 2.44
CA PRO A 335 -3.31 -1.48 1.69
C PRO A 335 -3.03 -1.27 0.19
N ILE A 336 -2.62 -2.31 -0.51
CA ILE A 336 -2.59 -2.34 -1.98
C ILE A 336 -3.39 -3.54 -2.44
N SER A 337 -4.46 -3.28 -3.18
CA SER A 337 -5.32 -4.27 -3.81
C SER A 337 -4.71 -4.73 -5.13
N LEU A 338 -4.20 -5.96 -5.14
CA LEU A 338 -3.74 -6.61 -6.36
C LEU A 338 -4.91 -7.37 -6.98
N LEU A 339 -5.44 -6.81 -8.07
CA LEU A 339 -6.56 -7.37 -8.84
C LEU A 339 -6.06 -8.15 -10.07
N PRO A 340 -6.85 -9.14 -10.55
CA PRO A 340 -6.60 -9.86 -11.80
C PRO A 340 -6.36 -8.93 -12.99
N THR A 341 -5.37 -9.26 -13.82
CA THR A 341 -4.90 -8.36 -14.88
C THR A 341 -5.93 -8.22 -16.01
N LEU A 342 -6.65 -9.29 -16.36
CA LEU A 342 -7.77 -9.23 -17.32
C LEU A 342 -8.90 -8.35 -16.80
N GLY A 343 -9.25 -8.47 -15.52
CA GLY A 343 -10.20 -7.57 -14.85
C GLY A 343 -9.81 -6.10 -15.00
N LYS A 344 -8.54 -5.74 -14.81
CA LYS A 344 -8.04 -4.37 -15.01
C LYS A 344 -8.12 -3.87 -16.45
N ALA A 345 -8.07 -4.77 -17.43
CA ALA A 345 -8.29 -4.41 -18.83
C ALA A 345 -9.77 -4.09 -19.07
N LEU A 346 -10.70 -4.90 -18.53
CA LEU A 346 -12.14 -4.61 -18.58
C LEU A 346 -12.49 -3.32 -17.83
N GLU A 347 -11.87 -3.07 -16.66
CA GLU A 347 -12.00 -1.78 -15.95
C GLU A 347 -11.64 -0.59 -16.85
N SER A 348 -10.61 -0.74 -17.70
CA SER A 348 -10.19 0.34 -18.60
C SER A 348 -11.23 0.62 -19.70
N LEU A 349 -11.99 -0.39 -20.14
CA LEU A 349 -13.11 -0.19 -21.06
C LEU A 349 -14.28 0.49 -20.38
N ILE A 350 -14.62 0.11 -19.14
CA ILE A 350 -15.68 0.77 -18.37
C ILE A 350 -15.33 2.26 -18.18
N ILE A 351 -14.07 2.57 -17.87
CA ILE A 351 -13.58 3.96 -17.78
C ILE A 351 -13.77 4.70 -19.10
N ASN A 352 -13.40 4.09 -20.23
CA ASN A 352 -13.57 4.72 -21.54
C ASN A 352 -15.05 4.98 -21.82
N ARG A 353 -15.94 4.01 -21.60
CA ARG A 353 -17.38 4.17 -21.83
C ARG A 353 -17.97 5.26 -20.95
N LEU A 354 -17.65 5.29 -19.65
CA LEU A 354 -18.05 6.37 -18.75
C LEU A 354 -17.53 7.72 -19.22
N ALA A 355 -16.26 7.83 -19.62
CA ALA A 355 -15.69 9.09 -20.09
C ALA A 355 -16.25 9.55 -21.44
N THR A 356 -16.72 8.64 -22.28
CA THR A 356 -17.40 8.98 -23.56
C THR A 356 -18.84 9.42 -23.32
N GLU A 357 -19.54 8.79 -22.37
CA GLU A 357 -20.96 9.07 -22.09
C GLU A 357 -21.18 10.20 -21.07
N THR A 358 -20.13 10.61 -20.34
CA THR A 358 -20.20 11.65 -19.31
C THR A 358 -19.10 12.69 -19.51
N ASP A 359 -19.40 13.94 -19.18
CA ASP A 359 -18.39 15.02 -19.16
C ASP A 359 -17.76 15.19 -17.77
N VAL A 360 -17.44 14.07 -17.11
CA VAL A 360 -16.98 14.04 -15.71
C VAL A 360 -15.69 14.83 -15.49
N ASP A 361 -14.83 14.96 -16.52
CA ASP A 361 -13.56 15.72 -16.45
C ASP A 361 -13.78 17.24 -16.45
N SER A 362 -14.97 17.69 -16.87
CA SER A 362 -15.35 19.12 -16.88
C SER A 362 -16.11 19.54 -15.62
N VAL A 363 -16.47 18.59 -14.75
CA VAL A 363 -17.22 18.88 -13.51
C VAL A 363 -16.30 19.51 -12.47
N GLY A 364 -16.49 20.81 -12.26
CA GLY A 364 -15.84 21.59 -11.21
C GLY A 364 -14.32 21.73 -11.37
N GLU A 365 -13.70 22.24 -10.31
CA GLU A 365 -12.26 22.53 -10.24
C GLU A 365 -11.47 21.38 -9.59
N GLN A 366 -11.79 20.14 -9.98
CA GLN A 366 -11.00 18.96 -9.62
C GLN A 366 -9.82 18.83 -10.58
N HIS A 367 -8.60 18.83 -10.06
CA HIS A 367 -7.38 18.67 -10.85
C HIS A 367 -6.74 17.30 -10.68
N GLY A 368 -7.08 16.58 -9.61
CA GLY A 368 -6.61 15.22 -9.39
C GLY A 368 -7.35 14.24 -10.30
N TYR A 369 -6.59 13.35 -10.96
CA TYR A 369 -7.11 12.30 -11.85
C TYR A 369 -7.89 12.79 -13.09
N VAL A 370 -7.85 14.08 -13.38
CA VAL A 370 -8.46 14.68 -14.58
C VAL A 370 -7.39 14.82 -15.66
N SER A 371 -7.77 14.50 -16.90
CA SER A 371 -6.87 14.59 -18.05
C SER A 371 -6.39 16.03 -18.24
N ASN A 372 -5.11 16.21 -18.56
CA ASN A 372 -4.48 17.53 -18.76
C ASN A 372 -4.51 18.49 -17.54
N ARG A 373 -4.84 18.00 -16.35
CA ARG A 373 -4.71 18.75 -15.09
C ARG A 373 -3.56 18.20 -14.24
N SER A 374 -2.99 19.04 -13.39
CA SER A 374 -1.85 18.72 -12.52
C SER A 374 -1.89 19.59 -11.26
N THR A 375 -0.99 19.32 -10.32
CA THR A 375 -0.79 20.18 -9.15
C THR A 375 -0.46 21.62 -9.54
N VAL A 376 0.24 21.81 -10.66
CA VAL A 376 0.57 23.15 -11.19
C VAL A 376 -0.69 23.87 -11.67
N THR A 377 -1.58 23.17 -12.38
CA THR A 377 -2.82 23.81 -12.86
C THR A 377 -3.78 24.13 -11.71
N ALA A 378 -3.81 23.30 -10.66
CA ALA A 378 -4.59 23.55 -9.45
C ALA A 378 -4.14 24.84 -8.75
N ILE A 379 -2.82 24.94 -8.51
CA ILE A 379 -2.23 26.12 -7.87
C ILE A 379 -2.46 27.38 -8.73
N LYS A 380 -2.28 27.26 -10.06
CA LYS A 380 -2.51 28.38 -10.99
C LYS A 380 -3.96 28.88 -10.93
N ALA A 381 -4.96 27.98 -10.94
CA ALA A 381 -6.37 28.35 -10.84
C ALA A 381 -6.69 29.11 -9.54
N ALA A 382 -6.09 28.69 -8.42
CA ALA A 382 -6.22 29.40 -7.15
C ALA A 382 -5.59 30.81 -7.21
N TYR A 383 -4.38 30.94 -7.75
CA TYR A 383 -3.72 32.24 -7.90
C TYR A 383 -4.45 33.19 -8.84
N GLU A 384 -4.95 32.70 -9.98
CA GLU A 384 -5.70 33.51 -10.93
C GLU A 384 -6.97 34.08 -10.27
N TRP A 385 -7.71 33.27 -9.52
CA TRP A 385 -8.88 33.77 -8.80
C TRP A 385 -8.50 34.82 -7.75
N VAL A 386 -7.42 34.59 -7.01
CA VAL A 386 -6.87 35.55 -6.04
C VAL A 386 -6.53 36.90 -6.69
N ASP A 387 -5.91 36.89 -7.86
CA ASP A 387 -5.50 38.10 -8.59
C ASP A 387 -6.68 38.91 -9.17
N HIS A 388 -7.78 38.22 -9.48
CA HIS A 388 -9.02 38.82 -9.98
C HIS A 388 -9.97 39.25 -8.85
N CYS A 389 -9.74 38.81 -7.62
CA CYS A 389 -10.57 39.19 -6.48
C CYS A 389 -10.36 40.67 -6.14
N PRO A 390 -11.42 41.49 -6.07
CA PRO A 390 -11.30 42.92 -5.77
C PRO A 390 -10.92 43.21 -4.30
N ASN A 391 -10.99 42.19 -3.44
CA ASN A 391 -10.77 42.32 -2.00
C ASN A 391 -9.28 42.29 -1.64
N ARG A 392 -8.91 43.08 -0.62
CA ARG A 392 -7.50 43.21 -0.18
C ARG A 392 -6.99 41.95 0.53
N HIS A 393 -7.89 41.25 1.19
CA HIS A 393 -7.61 40.09 2.03
C HIS A 393 -8.45 38.91 1.54
N ILE A 394 -7.79 37.76 1.44
CA ILE A 394 -8.40 36.50 1.02
C ILE A 394 -7.99 35.45 2.03
N THR A 395 -8.96 34.63 2.42
CA THR A 395 -8.77 33.54 3.38
C THR A 395 -8.96 32.22 2.67
N GLY A 396 -8.01 31.30 2.83
CA GLY A 396 -8.10 29.94 2.31
C GLY A 396 -8.30 28.92 3.44
N ALA A 397 -9.27 28.02 3.29
CA ALA A 397 -9.45 26.84 4.13
C ALA A 397 -9.02 25.59 3.35
N PHE A 398 -8.07 24.83 3.91
CA PHE A 398 -7.58 23.58 3.32
C PHE A 398 -8.07 22.37 4.12
N LEU A 399 -8.49 21.33 3.40
CA LEU A 399 -9.13 20.14 3.95
C LEU A 399 -8.49 18.88 3.37
N ASP A 400 -8.16 17.96 4.27
CA ASP A 400 -7.73 16.60 3.94
C ASP A 400 -8.80 15.62 4.44
N ILE A 401 -9.40 14.85 3.53
CA ILE A 401 -10.44 13.88 3.85
C ILE A 401 -9.78 12.54 4.19
N THR A 402 -9.60 12.29 5.48
CA THR A 402 -8.93 11.07 5.95
C THR A 402 -9.69 9.80 5.52
N GLY A 403 -9.01 8.94 4.75
CA GLY A 403 -9.52 7.61 4.39
C GLY A 403 -10.69 7.65 3.42
N ALA A 404 -10.86 8.74 2.67
CA ALA A 404 -12.04 8.95 1.84
C ALA A 404 -12.29 7.83 0.83
N PHE A 405 -11.22 7.35 0.16
CA PHE A 405 -11.29 6.23 -0.78
C PHE A 405 -11.85 4.94 -0.18
N ASP A 406 -11.58 4.67 1.10
CA ASP A 406 -12.03 3.45 1.78
C ASP A 406 -13.52 3.54 2.19
N HIS A 407 -14.08 4.75 2.24
CA HIS A 407 -15.44 5.00 2.77
C HIS A 407 -16.47 5.42 1.70
N VAL A 408 -16.09 5.54 0.43
CA VAL A 408 -17.01 5.94 -0.66
C VAL A 408 -18.18 4.97 -0.75
N SER A 409 -19.40 5.43 -0.49
CA SER A 409 -20.61 4.64 -0.71
C SER A 409 -20.90 4.51 -2.20
N TRP A 410 -21.45 3.37 -2.63
CA TRP A 410 -21.60 3.04 -4.05
C TRP A 410 -22.88 3.58 -4.69
N ASP A 411 -24.00 3.63 -3.96
CA ASP A 411 -25.27 4.14 -4.50
C ASP A 411 -25.13 5.59 -5.01
N PRO A 412 -24.51 6.53 -4.27
CA PRO A 412 -24.32 7.91 -4.76
C PRO A 412 -23.43 8.00 -6.01
N LEU A 413 -22.54 7.03 -6.25
CA LEU A 413 -21.72 7.00 -7.47
C LEU A 413 -22.56 6.71 -8.71
N LEU A 414 -23.51 5.79 -8.59
CA LEU A 414 -24.39 5.41 -9.68
C LEU A 414 -25.40 6.51 -9.98
N GLU A 415 -25.86 7.23 -8.96
CA GLU A 415 -26.69 8.44 -9.10
C GLU A 415 -25.90 9.56 -9.76
N ALA A 416 -24.67 9.85 -9.32
CA ALA A 416 -23.82 10.84 -9.95
C ALA A 416 -23.54 10.50 -11.44
N ALA A 417 -23.29 9.23 -11.75
CA ALA A 417 -23.11 8.79 -13.13
C ALA A 417 -24.39 9.01 -13.98
N ARG A 418 -25.57 8.76 -13.41
CA ARG A 418 -26.87 9.02 -14.06
C ARG A 418 -27.04 10.50 -14.35
N ASP A 419 -26.77 11.35 -13.37
CA ASP A 419 -26.99 12.79 -13.47
C ASP A 419 -26.03 13.45 -14.49
N LEU A 420 -24.87 12.83 -14.72
CA LEU A 420 -23.94 13.20 -15.79
C LEU A 420 -24.27 12.60 -17.16
N GLY A 421 -25.35 11.83 -17.29
CA GLY A 421 -25.86 11.31 -18.57
C GLY A 421 -25.44 9.88 -18.94
N ALA A 422 -24.77 9.14 -18.05
CA ALA A 422 -24.37 7.76 -18.33
C ALA A 422 -25.58 6.84 -18.58
N SER A 423 -25.46 5.98 -19.61
CA SER A 423 -26.51 5.01 -19.95
C SER A 423 -26.81 4.03 -18.80
N GLY A 424 -28.02 3.48 -18.80
CA GLY A 424 -28.41 2.40 -17.90
C GLY A 424 -27.43 1.22 -17.98
N LYS A 425 -26.99 0.86 -19.19
CA LYS A 425 -26.09 -0.28 -19.43
C LYS A 425 -24.72 -0.10 -18.77
N VAL A 426 -24.09 1.07 -18.94
CA VAL A 426 -22.79 1.36 -18.30
C VAL A 426 -22.93 1.42 -16.78
N ARG A 427 -24.04 1.98 -16.27
CA ARG A 427 -24.33 2.01 -14.83
C ARG A 427 -24.56 0.61 -14.25
N ASN A 428 -25.29 -0.26 -14.94
CA ASN A 428 -25.52 -1.64 -14.54
C ASN A 428 -24.21 -2.44 -14.53
N LEU A 429 -23.36 -2.29 -15.55
CA LEU A 429 -22.04 -2.90 -15.57
C LEU A 429 -21.13 -2.37 -14.44
N LEU A 430 -21.21 -1.07 -14.12
CA LEU A 430 -20.51 -0.47 -12.99
C LEU A 430 -21.04 -1.01 -11.65
N GLY A 431 -22.34 -1.13 -11.48
CA GLY A 431 -22.96 -1.76 -10.31
C GLY A 431 -22.55 -3.23 -10.17
N SER A 432 -22.51 -3.97 -11.28
CA SER A 432 -21.99 -5.34 -11.31
C SER A 432 -20.52 -5.41 -10.93
N TYR A 433 -19.69 -4.44 -11.33
CA TYR A 433 -18.28 -4.35 -10.90
C TYR A 433 -18.12 -4.18 -9.39
N LEU A 434 -18.99 -3.38 -8.76
CA LEU A 434 -18.97 -3.03 -7.34
C LEU A 434 -19.52 -4.17 -6.47
N LYS A 435 -20.60 -4.84 -6.90
CA LYS A 435 -21.28 -5.90 -6.12
C LYS A 435 -20.46 -7.19 -5.99
N GLY A 436 -20.46 -7.79 -4.80
CA GLY A 436 -19.89 -9.12 -4.53
C GLY A 436 -18.36 -9.14 -4.60
N ARG A 437 -17.72 -8.02 -4.24
CA ARG A 437 -16.26 -7.91 -4.20
C ARG A 437 -15.73 -8.44 -2.89
N THR A 438 -14.61 -9.15 -2.95
CA THR A 438 -13.93 -9.64 -1.75
C THR A 438 -12.47 -9.25 -1.79
N ALA A 439 -11.88 -9.12 -0.61
CA ALA A 439 -10.46 -8.89 -0.46
C ALA A 439 -9.88 -9.88 0.55
N SER A 440 -8.70 -10.43 0.24
CA SER A 440 -7.98 -11.36 1.11
C SER A 440 -6.62 -10.82 1.52
N LEU A 441 -6.26 -10.98 2.79
CA LEU A 441 -4.97 -10.60 3.35
C LEU A 441 -4.29 -11.84 3.94
N GLU A 442 -3.04 -12.06 3.55
CA GLU A 442 -2.21 -13.15 4.05
C GLU A 442 -1.02 -12.59 4.83
N ILE A 443 -0.87 -13.00 6.09
CA ILE A 443 0.28 -12.71 6.94
C ILE A 443 0.75 -14.02 7.59
N ASN A 444 2.04 -14.32 7.47
CA ASN A 444 2.68 -15.52 8.03
C ASN A 444 1.96 -16.84 7.69
N GLY A 445 1.41 -16.96 6.47
CA GLY A 445 0.71 -18.17 6.01
C GLY A 445 -0.76 -18.27 6.44
N ILE A 446 -1.25 -17.35 7.27
CA ILE A 446 -2.67 -17.26 7.61
C ILE A 446 -3.33 -16.28 6.65
N THR A 447 -4.43 -16.71 6.02
CA THR A 447 -5.24 -15.89 5.13
C THR A 447 -6.61 -15.65 5.75
N ARG A 448 -7.07 -14.40 5.73
CA ARG A 448 -8.48 -14.07 5.97
C ARG A 448 -9.05 -13.30 4.79
N ARG A 449 -10.34 -13.49 4.55
CA ARG A 449 -11.10 -12.86 3.47
C ARG A 449 -12.21 -12.03 4.09
N LYS A 450 -12.48 -10.86 3.50
CA LYS A 450 -13.58 -9.97 3.88
C LYS A 450 -14.31 -9.48 2.63
N GLU A 451 -15.62 -9.38 2.72
CA GLU A 451 -16.45 -8.76 1.67
C GLU A 451 -16.29 -7.24 1.72
N MET A 452 -16.30 -6.62 0.54
CA MET A 452 -16.27 -5.17 0.40
C MET A 452 -17.69 -4.70 0.13
N GLU A 453 -18.17 -3.73 0.91
CA GLU A 453 -19.51 -3.15 0.77
C GLU A 453 -19.45 -1.68 0.33
N ARG A 454 -18.25 -1.08 0.41
CA ARG A 454 -17.98 0.31 0.07
C ARG A 454 -16.51 0.50 -0.29
N GLY A 455 -16.20 1.72 -0.72
CA GLY A 455 -14.85 2.18 -1.02
C GLY A 455 -14.37 1.76 -2.40
N CYS A 456 -13.16 2.21 -2.72
CA CYS A 456 -12.48 1.99 -3.99
C CYS A 456 -11.22 1.15 -3.75
N PRO A 457 -11.08 -0.03 -4.37
CA PRO A 457 -9.88 -0.85 -4.16
C PRO A 457 -8.59 -0.11 -4.55
N GLN A 458 -7.67 0.08 -3.60
CA GLN A 458 -6.41 0.81 -3.82
C GLN A 458 -5.47 0.04 -4.76
N GLY A 459 -5.58 0.27 -6.07
CA GLY A 459 -4.86 -0.48 -7.10
C GLY A 459 -5.72 -0.89 -8.30
N SER A 460 -7.02 -0.60 -8.25
CA SER A 460 -7.90 -0.62 -9.42
C SER A 460 -7.58 0.53 -10.37
N ARG A 461 -7.91 0.33 -11.64
CA ARG A 461 -7.93 1.38 -12.68
C ARG A 461 -9.17 2.25 -12.52
N LEU A 462 -10.30 1.67 -12.10
CA LEU A 462 -11.56 2.38 -11.89
C LEU A 462 -11.55 3.32 -10.68
N GLY A 463 -10.71 3.06 -9.66
CA GLY A 463 -10.70 3.84 -8.41
C GLY A 463 -10.67 5.37 -8.60
N PRO A 464 -9.77 5.92 -9.44
CA PRO A 464 -9.78 7.33 -9.80
C PRO A 464 -11.08 7.83 -10.44
N MET A 465 -11.72 7.03 -11.32
CA MET A 465 -12.98 7.38 -11.95
C MET A 465 -14.13 7.39 -10.93
N LEU A 466 -14.20 6.37 -10.08
CA LEU A 466 -15.16 6.30 -8.97
C LEU A 466 -15.00 7.52 -8.04
N TRP A 467 -13.76 7.92 -7.77
CA TRP A 467 -13.50 9.12 -6.98
C TRP A 467 -13.99 10.39 -7.65
N LYS A 468 -13.80 10.55 -8.96
CA LYS A 468 -14.36 11.71 -9.68
C LYS A 468 -15.88 11.77 -9.56
N LEU A 469 -16.56 10.64 -9.77
CA LEU A 469 -18.02 10.52 -9.60
C LEU A 469 -18.47 10.84 -8.17
N ALA A 470 -17.74 10.33 -7.16
CA ALA A 470 -18.02 10.60 -5.74
C ALA A 470 -18.00 12.09 -5.40
N MET A 471 -17.25 12.88 -6.18
CA MET A 471 -17.01 14.29 -5.94
C MET A 471 -17.94 15.21 -6.74
N VAL A 472 -18.79 14.66 -7.61
CA VAL A 472 -19.82 15.40 -8.34
C VAL A 472 -20.81 15.98 -7.33
N GLY A 473 -21.09 17.29 -7.42
CA GLY A 473 -21.99 17.97 -6.48
C GLY A 473 -21.42 18.21 -5.08
N ALA A 474 -20.12 17.94 -4.86
CA ALA A 474 -19.46 18.12 -3.55
C ALA A 474 -19.50 19.52 -2.97
N PHE A 475 -19.67 20.55 -3.81
CA PHE A 475 -19.90 21.91 -3.36
C PHE A 475 -20.84 22.65 -4.32
N CYS A 476 -21.71 23.48 -3.74
CA CYS A 476 -22.40 24.52 -4.48
C CYS A 476 -21.41 25.67 -4.67
N GLU A 477 -20.89 25.82 -5.89
CA GLU A 477 -20.02 26.95 -6.22
C GLU A 477 -20.88 28.19 -6.44
N ASP A 478 -20.54 29.27 -5.73
CA ASP A 478 -20.86 30.63 -6.18
C ASP A 478 -19.54 31.27 -6.62
N PRO A 479 -19.21 31.26 -7.94
CA PRO A 479 -17.98 31.82 -8.47
C PRO A 479 -17.80 33.32 -8.14
N ALA A 480 -18.90 34.03 -7.85
CA ALA A 480 -18.86 35.45 -7.50
C ALA A 480 -18.35 35.67 -6.07
N THR A 481 -18.41 34.66 -5.20
CA THR A 481 -18.09 34.81 -3.77
C THR A 481 -17.08 33.81 -3.24
N SER A 482 -16.73 32.76 -3.98
CA SER A 482 -15.82 31.71 -3.53
C SER A 482 -15.15 30.97 -4.69
N LYS A 483 -13.97 30.40 -4.45
CA LYS A 483 -13.34 29.45 -5.36
C LYS A 483 -12.93 28.19 -4.61
N THR A 484 -13.36 27.05 -5.11
CA THR A 484 -12.87 25.75 -4.65
C THR A 484 -11.86 25.22 -5.66
N VAL A 485 -10.77 24.63 -5.17
CA VAL A 485 -9.80 23.88 -5.97
C VAL A 485 -9.55 22.57 -5.26
N ALA A 486 -9.67 21.45 -5.99
CA ALA A 486 -9.44 20.12 -5.44
C ALA A 486 -8.31 19.41 -6.21
N TYR A 487 -7.56 18.58 -5.50
CA TYR A 487 -6.63 17.62 -6.08
C TYR A 487 -6.77 16.29 -5.35
N ALA A 488 -7.49 15.34 -5.97
CA ALA A 488 -7.86 14.08 -5.33
C ALA A 488 -8.68 14.34 -4.05
N ASP A 489 -8.17 13.93 -2.90
CA ASP A 489 -8.72 14.13 -1.55
C ASP A 489 -8.32 15.47 -0.91
N ASP A 490 -7.23 16.09 -1.37
CA ASP A 490 -6.81 17.43 -0.92
C ASP A 490 -7.72 18.50 -1.53
N ARG A 491 -8.23 19.41 -0.68
CA ARG A 491 -9.08 20.51 -1.14
C ARG A 491 -8.71 21.83 -0.50
N GLY A 492 -8.84 22.91 -1.28
CA GLY A 492 -8.74 24.28 -0.81
C GLY A 492 -9.95 25.08 -1.26
N ARG A 493 -10.55 25.85 -0.35
CA ARG A 493 -11.54 26.88 -0.70
C ARG A 493 -11.03 28.24 -0.29
N THR A 494 -11.10 29.21 -1.19
CA THR A 494 -10.71 30.59 -0.95
C THR A 494 -11.90 31.52 -1.06
N ASP A 495 -12.11 32.37 -0.04
CA ASP A 495 -13.19 33.35 0.01
C ASP A 495 -12.65 34.76 0.30
N PRO A 496 -13.30 35.82 -0.21
CA PRO A 496 -12.93 37.19 0.09
C PRO A 496 -13.27 37.60 1.53
N ASP A 497 -12.31 38.21 2.21
CA ASP A 497 -12.49 38.72 3.57
C ASP A 497 -13.27 40.05 3.54
N ARG A 498 -14.57 40.00 3.88
CA ARG A 498 -15.48 41.15 3.83
C ARG A 498 -15.37 42.10 5.03
N ASN A 499 -14.66 41.78 6.12
CA ASN A 499 -14.52 42.69 7.27
C ASN A 499 -13.27 42.44 8.13
N LYS A 500 -12.54 43.53 8.43
CA LYS A 500 -11.23 43.60 9.13
C LYS A 500 -11.16 43.09 10.58
N THR A 501 -12.15 42.39 11.11
CA THR A 501 -12.18 41.98 12.53
C THR A 501 -11.65 40.56 12.73
N THR A 502 -10.61 40.47 13.56
CA THR A 502 -9.76 39.32 13.94
C THR A 502 -10.45 38.10 14.55
N GLY A 503 -11.78 38.00 14.47
CA GLY A 503 -12.58 36.92 15.08
C GLY A 503 -13.39 36.05 14.10
N LYS A 504 -13.38 36.34 12.79
CA LYS A 504 -14.18 35.62 11.78
C LYS A 504 -13.42 34.61 10.91
N GLU A 505 -12.09 34.50 11.04
CA GLU A 505 -11.33 33.44 10.39
C GLU A 505 -11.91 32.06 10.79
N SER A 506 -12.20 31.85 12.08
CA SER A 506 -12.91 30.65 12.58
C SER A 506 -14.31 30.43 11.99
N GLY A 507 -15.03 31.48 11.58
CA GLY A 507 -16.39 31.37 11.04
C GLY A 507 -16.45 30.83 9.62
N LEU A 508 -15.46 31.19 8.78
CA LEU A 508 -15.39 30.72 7.40
C LEU A 508 -15.08 29.22 7.33
N THR A 509 -14.03 28.76 8.02
CA THR A 509 -13.73 27.33 8.06
C THR A 509 -14.78 26.56 8.81
N ASN A 510 -15.39 27.09 9.88
CA ASN A 510 -16.51 26.37 10.51
C ASN A 510 -17.64 26.16 9.52
N ARG A 511 -17.98 27.16 8.71
CA ARG A 511 -18.98 27.03 7.64
C ARG A 511 -18.54 26.04 6.56
N VAL A 512 -17.33 26.20 6.01
CA VAL A 512 -16.81 25.31 4.97
C VAL A 512 -16.72 23.87 5.48
N VAL A 513 -16.18 23.65 6.68
CA VAL A 513 -16.11 22.34 7.36
C VAL A 513 -17.51 21.78 7.59
N GLN A 514 -18.49 22.59 8.01
CA GLN A 514 -19.88 22.13 8.17
C GLN A 514 -20.51 21.74 6.83
N GLU A 515 -20.31 22.52 5.76
CA GLU A 515 -20.77 22.22 4.40
C GLU A 515 -20.14 20.91 3.89
N VAL A 516 -18.82 20.76 4.03
CA VAL A 516 -18.10 19.52 3.67
C VAL A 516 -18.59 18.34 4.50
N ARG A 517 -18.78 18.53 5.82
CA ARG A 517 -19.29 17.49 6.72
C ARG A 517 -20.70 17.05 6.33
N ALA A 518 -21.58 18.01 6.05
CA ALA A 518 -22.94 17.73 5.61
C ALA A 518 -22.93 16.94 4.29
N TYR A 519 -22.08 17.33 3.34
CA TYR A 519 -21.90 16.60 2.08
C TYR A 519 -21.39 15.17 2.30
N LEU A 520 -20.32 15.01 3.09
CA LEU A 520 -19.73 13.70 3.40
C LEU A 520 -20.70 12.78 4.16
N LEU A 521 -21.53 13.35 5.05
CA LEU A 521 -22.58 12.60 5.75
C LEU A 521 -23.71 12.21 4.79
N HIS A 522 -24.19 13.14 3.97
CA HIS A 522 -25.24 12.88 2.99
C HIS A 522 -24.84 11.77 1.99
N HIS A 523 -23.58 11.77 1.55
CA HIS A 523 -23.04 10.78 0.61
C HIS A 523 -22.41 9.56 1.32
N LYS A 524 -22.61 9.42 2.64
CA LYS A 524 -22.11 8.31 3.47
C LYS A 524 -20.60 8.04 3.35
N MET A 525 -19.82 9.05 3.00
CA MET A 525 -18.36 8.98 2.80
C MET A 525 -17.55 9.12 4.09
N ARG A 526 -18.21 9.07 5.26
CA ARG A 526 -17.60 9.08 6.59
C ARG A 526 -18.17 7.90 7.40
N GLY A 527 -17.32 7.15 8.09
CA GLY A 527 -17.77 6.12 9.03
C GLY A 527 -18.37 6.75 10.29
N ASP A 528 -19.40 6.12 10.86
CA ASP A 528 -20.18 6.57 12.03
C ASP A 528 -19.44 6.52 13.38
N ASP A 529 -18.11 6.38 13.38
CA ASP A 529 -17.31 6.17 14.59
C ASP A 529 -17.24 7.44 15.48
N PRO A 530 -17.84 7.43 16.69
CA PRO A 530 -17.85 8.56 17.61
C PRO A 530 -16.46 8.93 18.13
N GLU A 531 -15.48 8.02 18.15
CA GLU A 531 -14.12 8.31 18.65
C GLU A 531 -13.23 8.96 17.58
N ARG A 532 -13.55 8.76 16.29
CA ARG A 532 -12.95 9.56 15.19
C ARG A 532 -13.50 10.99 15.12
N ARG A 533 -14.43 11.39 16.00
CA ARG A 533 -14.91 12.78 16.12
C ARG A 533 -13.80 13.78 16.50
N GLN A 534 -12.62 13.33 16.96
CA GLN A 534 -11.52 14.20 17.39
C GLN A 534 -10.47 14.57 16.34
N LYS A 535 -10.48 13.97 15.13
CA LYS A 535 -9.62 14.47 14.04
C LYS A 535 -10.44 15.37 13.14
N ASP A 536 -10.55 16.63 13.55
CA ASP A 536 -10.86 17.71 12.62
C ASP A 536 -9.95 17.59 11.39
N PRO A 537 -10.44 17.87 10.16
CA PRO A 537 -9.55 17.98 8.99
C PRO A 537 -8.40 18.91 9.37
N LEU A 538 -7.15 18.52 9.09
CA LEU A 538 -5.97 19.33 9.41
C LEU A 538 -6.17 20.75 8.87
N GLN A 539 -6.44 21.69 9.78
CA GLN A 539 -6.75 23.07 9.42
C GLN A 539 -5.45 23.83 9.26
N HIS A 540 -5.10 24.14 8.02
CA HIS A 540 -4.06 25.12 7.73
C HIS A 540 -4.69 26.37 7.11
N TRP A 541 -4.25 27.52 7.58
CA TRP A 541 -4.76 28.82 7.19
C TRP A 541 -3.65 29.66 6.60
N PHE A 542 -3.97 30.32 5.50
CA PHE A 542 -3.08 31.30 4.90
C PHE A 542 -3.89 32.54 4.55
N ARG A 543 -3.37 33.70 4.94
CA ARG A 543 -3.91 35.01 4.55
C ARG A 543 -3.08 35.54 3.40
N PHE A 544 -3.71 35.68 2.24
CA PHE A 544 -3.06 36.23 1.06
C PHE A 544 -3.31 37.75 1.00
N GLY A 545 -2.25 38.54 0.81
CA GLY A 545 -2.32 39.97 0.57
C GLY A 545 -2.24 40.27 -0.92
N SER A 546 -3.25 40.95 -1.49
CA SER A 546 -3.22 41.35 -2.90
C SER A 546 -2.21 42.49 -3.15
N LYS A 547 -1.17 42.23 -3.96
CA LYS A 547 -0.12 43.20 -4.33
C LYS A 547 -0.63 44.40 -5.16
N ARG A 548 -1.82 44.32 -5.76
CA ARG A 548 -2.31 45.33 -6.73
C ARG A 548 -2.55 46.74 -6.14
N ARG A 549 -2.62 46.89 -4.81
CA ARG A 549 -2.75 48.22 -4.16
C ARG A 549 -1.44 48.84 -3.69
N GLU A 550 -0.35 48.09 -3.62
CA GLU A 550 0.97 48.62 -3.21
C GLU A 550 1.52 49.51 -4.33
N ASN A 551 1.51 49.02 -5.57
CA ASN A 551 1.89 49.80 -6.76
C ASN A 551 0.95 50.98 -7.09
N ARG A 552 -0.31 50.95 -6.65
CA ARG A 552 -1.26 52.08 -6.84
C ARG A 552 -1.08 53.19 -5.81
N ARG A 553 -0.53 52.88 -4.63
CA ARG A 553 -0.11 53.89 -3.63
C ARG A 553 1.21 54.55 -4.04
N GLU A 554 2.18 53.78 -4.53
CA GLU A 554 3.44 54.33 -5.04
C GLU A 554 3.27 55.23 -6.26
N ARG A 555 2.31 54.93 -7.15
CA ARG A 555 1.96 55.82 -8.28
C ARG A 555 1.16 57.07 -7.88
N ARG A 556 0.50 57.09 -6.72
CA ARG A 556 -0.18 58.30 -6.21
C ARG A 556 0.76 59.20 -5.39
N SER A 557 1.90 58.70 -4.92
CA SER A 557 2.95 59.50 -4.25
C SER A 557 3.94 60.18 -5.21
N GLN A 558 3.80 59.99 -6.52
CA GLN A 558 4.64 60.63 -7.55
C GLN A 558 3.86 61.65 -8.41
N VAL A 559 2.91 62.37 -7.82
CA VAL A 559 2.36 63.60 -8.44
C VAL A 559 3.14 64.79 -7.87
N PRO A 560 3.91 65.56 -8.69
CA PRO A 560 4.66 66.70 -8.19
C PRO A 560 3.69 67.79 -7.71
N ARG A 561 3.86 68.27 -6.48
CA ARG A 561 3.27 69.54 -6.05
C ARG A 561 4.02 70.65 -6.78
N HIS A 562 3.44 71.21 -7.83
CA HIS A 562 3.80 72.54 -8.30
C HIS A 562 3.23 73.56 -7.31
N HIS A 563 4.09 74.35 -6.69
CA HIS A 563 3.77 75.67 -6.15
C HIS A 563 4.76 76.67 -6.76
N ASN A 564 4.21 77.80 -7.23
CA ASN A 564 4.97 79.03 -7.47
C ASN A 564 5.66 79.50 -6.19
#